data_AF-A0A2N4YRN2-F1
#
_entry.id   AF-A0A2N4YRN2-F1
#
_cell.length_a   1.000
_cell.length_b   1.000
_cell.length_c   1.000
_cell.angle_alpha   90.00
_cell.angle_beta   90.00
_cell.angle_gamma   90.00
#
_symmetry.space_group_name_H-M   'P 1'
#
loop_
_entity.id
_entity.type
_entity.pdbx_description
1 polymer ?
#
loop_
_entity_poly.entity_id
_entity_poly.type
_entity_poly.pdbx_seq_one_letter_code
_entity_poly.pdbx_strand_id
1 'polypeptide(L)'
;AKLYSQLQNSGDTFSLTYFSDHGLAFKERGKEVQYLAHDDKFQQNFQVPFMVLSSDDKAHKVIKAQRSANDFLSFFSQWTGIKAAEIVPRYRFISEQKAGPVYITNFQLQKVDYAHLGTDEFTVN
;
A
#
# COMPACT_ATOMS: atom_id res chain seq x y z
N ALA A 1 10.83 13.63 -3.15
CA ALA A 1 11.01 14.98 -2.56
C ALA A 1 10.46 16.11 -3.44
N LYS A 2 10.67 16.10 -4.77
CA LYS A 2 10.31 17.24 -5.65
C LYS A 2 8.81 17.63 -5.63
N LEU A 3 7.89 16.67 -5.72
CA LEU A 3 6.45 16.96 -5.78
C LEU A 3 5.91 17.62 -4.50
N TYR A 4 6.23 17.05 -3.33
CA TYR A 4 5.77 17.60 -2.06
C TYR A 4 6.27 19.04 -1.85
N SER A 5 7.55 19.31 -2.13
CA SER A 5 8.09 20.68 -2.05
C SER A 5 7.42 21.63 -3.04
N GLN A 6 7.07 21.18 -4.25
CA GLN A 6 6.32 21.99 -5.21
C GLN A 6 4.91 22.32 -4.70
N LEU A 7 4.21 21.35 -4.12
CA LEU A 7 2.90 21.55 -3.52
C LEU A 7 2.97 22.53 -2.35
N GLN A 8 3.94 22.39 -1.44
CA GLN A 8 4.15 23.35 -0.35
C GLN A 8 4.46 24.76 -0.86
N ASN A 9 5.30 24.88 -1.88
CA ASN A 9 5.70 26.19 -2.42
C ASN A 9 4.62 26.86 -3.27
N SER A 10 3.52 26.16 -3.61
CA SER A 10 2.40 26.76 -4.34
C SER A 10 1.63 27.80 -3.52
N GLY A 11 1.68 27.70 -2.19
CA GLY A 11 0.85 28.50 -1.28
C GLY A 11 -0.58 27.97 -1.12
N ASP A 12 -0.98 26.94 -1.88
CA ASP A 12 -2.30 26.34 -1.80
C ASP A 12 -2.37 25.22 -0.74
N THR A 13 -3.57 24.99 -0.20
CA THR A 13 -3.87 23.80 0.58
C THR A 13 -3.89 22.56 -0.31
N PHE A 14 -3.30 21.47 0.15
CA PHE A 14 -3.26 20.23 -0.63
C PHE A 14 -3.47 18.99 0.23
N SER A 15 -3.86 17.91 -0.45
CA SER A 15 -3.92 16.56 0.07
C SER A 15 -3.33 15.62 -0.98
N LEU A 16 -2.43 14.75 -0.57
CA LEU A 16 -1.66 13.86 -1.42
C LEU A 16 -1.75 12.44 -0.87
N THR A 17 -2.14 11.50 -1.72
CA THR A 17 -2.01 10.07 -1.44
C THR A 17 -0.97 9.48 -2.39
N TYR A 18 -0.08 8.65 -1.86
CA TYR A 18 0.94 7.93 -2.61
C TYR A 18 0.87 6.44 -2.28
N PHE A 19 0.92 5.60 -3.31
CA PHE A 19 1.18 4.17 -3.20
C PHE A 19 1.98 3.67 -4.41
N SER A 20 2.67 2.54 -4.22
CA SER A 20 3.17 1.73 -5.34
C SER A 20 2.07 0.76 -5.78
N ASP A 21 2.02 0.46 -7.08
CA ASP A 21 1.12 -0.55 -7.64
C ASP A 21 1.53 -1.97 -7.27
N HIS A 22 2.83 -2.24 -7.24
CA HIS A 22 3.40 -3.51 -6.80
C HIS A 22 4.74 -3.31 -6.09
N GLY A 23 5.15 -4.35 -5.35
CA GLY A 23 6.49 -4.49 -4.79
C GLY A 23 7.42 -5.25 -5.72
N LEU A 24 8.54 -5.73 -5.18
CA LEU A 24 9.59 -6.43 -5.93
C LEU A 24 10.00 -7.69 -5.17
N ALA A 25 10.56 -8.64 -5.91
CA ALA A 25 11.23 -9.82 -5.39
C ALA A 25 12.63 -9.93 -5.99
N PHE A 26 13.52 -10.62 -5.28
CA PHE A 26 14.82 -11.00 -5.77
C PHE A 26 14.71 -12.16 -6.77
N LYS A 27 15.43 -12.01 -7.87
CA LYS A 27 15.71 -13.07 -8.82
C LYS A 27 17.17 -13.46 -8.68
N GLU A 28 17.46 -14.76 -8.84
CA GLU A 28 18.81 -15.30 -8.69
C GLU A 28 19.46 -14.98 -7.33
N ARG A 29 18.66 -15.00 -6.25
CA ARG A 29 19.12 -14.61 -4.90
C ARG A 29 20.40 -15.35 -4.50
N GLY A 30 21.40 -14.60 -4.04
CA GLY A 30 22.70 -15.13 -3.60
C GLY A 30 23.71 -15.40 -4.72
N LYS A 31 23.39 -15.09 -5.98
CA LYS A 31 24.34 -15.16 -7.10
C LYS A 31 24.86 -13.77 -7.49
N GLU A 32 25.97 -13.71 -8.21
CA GLU A 32 26.53 -12.46 -8.75
C GLU A 32 25.55 -11.70 -9.67
N VAL A 33 24.66 -12.44 -10.34
CA VAL A 33 23.66 -11.89 -11.28
C VAL A 33 22.31 -11.56 -10.62
N GLN A 34 22.25 -11.48 -9.29
CA GLN A 34 21.02 -11.16 -8.56
C GLN A 34 20.43 -9.80 -9.00
N TYR A 35 19.12 -9.73 -9.21
CA TYR A 35 18.41 -8.49 -9.54
C TYR A 35 17.01 -8.46 -8.93
N LEU A 36 16.34 -7.30 -8.99
CA LEU A 36 14.97 -7.12 -8.51
C LEU A 36 14.00 -7.07 -9.69
N ALA A 37 12.89 -7.80 -9.58
CA ALA A 37 11.81 -7.79 -10.55
C ALA A 37 10.45 -8.02 -9.87
N HIS A 38 9.36 -7.74 -10.57
CA HIS A 38 8.03 -8.12 -10.08
C HIS A 38 7.86 -9.64 -10.08
N ASP A 39 7.04 -10.15 -9.15
CA ASP A 39 6.66 -11.56 -8.99
C ASP A 39 5.32 -11.61 -8.24
N ASP A 40 4.76 -12.80 -8.01
CA ASP A 40 3.50 -12.99 -7.29
C ASP A 40 3.60 -14.00 -6.12
N LYS A 41 4.82 -14.48 -5.84
CA LYS A 41 5.06 -15.61 -4.93
C LYS A 41 5.37 -15.19 -3.49
N PHE A 42 5.84 -13.96 -3.28
CA PHE A 42 6.31 -13.50 -1.99
C PHE A 42 5.47 -12.34 -1.48
N GLN A 43 5.40 -12.23 -0.15
CA GLN A 43 4.72 -11.13 0.52
C GLN A 43 5.22 -9.75 0.06
N GLN A 44 6.52 -9.61 -0.16
CA GLN A 44 7.21 -8.39 -0.58
C GLN A 44 6.75 -7.89 -1.97
N ASN A 45 6.17 -8.76 -2.79
CA ASN A 45 5.55 -8.35 -4.05
C ASN A 45 4.28 -7.52 -3.85
N PHE A 46 3.62 -7.63 -2.69
CA PHE A 46 2.36 -6.96 -2.38
C PHE A 46 2.48 -5.98 -1.20
N GLN A 47 3.58 -6.00 -0.46
CA GLN A 47 3.92 -5.02 0.56
C GLN A 47 4.46 -3.75 -0.10
N VAL A 48 3.57 -2.81 -0.35
CA VAL A 48 3.90 -1.53 -0.99
C VAL A 48 3.83 -0.37 0.01
N PRO A 49 4.59 0.72 -0.21
CA PRO A 49 4.39 1.94 0.55
C PRO A 49 2.98 2.48 0.30
N PHE A 50 2.34 2.98 1.35
CA PHE A 50 1.10 3.75 1.26
C PHE A 50 1.16 4.90 2.26
N MET A 51 0.99 6.13 1.76
CA MET A 51 1.10 7.35 2.55
C MET A 51 0.00 8.33 2.16
N VAL A 52 -0.54 9.02 3.16
CA VAL A 52 -1.44 10.15 2.99
C VAL A 52 -0.78 11.33 3.68
N LEU A 53 -0.72 12.47 2.99
CA LEU A 53 -0.09 13.70 3.42
C LEU A 53 -1.04 14.87 3.13
N SER A 54 -1.08 15.87 3.98
CA SER A 54 -1.77 17.14 3.71
C SER A 54 -0.94 18.34 4.11
N SER A 55 -1.26 19.50 3.55
CA SER A 55 -0.59 20.77 3.88
C SER A 55 -0.74 21.16 5.36
N ASP A 56 -1.75 20.64 6.04
CA ASP A 56 -2.12 20.96 7.42
C ASP A 56 -1.83 19.82 8.42
N ASP A 57 -1.12 18.76 8.00
CA ASP A 57 -0.70 17.69 8.88
C ASP A 57 0.22 18.23 10.00
N LYS A 58 -0.16 17.97 11.26
CA LYS A 58 0.58 18.42 12.46
C LYS A 58 1.37 17.30 13.14
N ALA A 59 1.14 16.06 12.75
CA ALA A 59 1.74 14.91 13.39
C ALA A 59 1.87 13.75 12.40
N HIS A 60 3.00 13.04 12.50
CA HIS A 60 3.20 11.79 11.80
C HIS A 60 2.55 10.64 12.58
N LYS A 61 1.73 9.83 11.90
CA LYS A 61 1.10 8.63 12.48
C LYS A 61 1.41 7.43 11.61
N VAL A 62 1.90 6.37 12.23
CA VAL A 62 2.12 5.08 11.59
C VAL A 62 0.98 4.15 11.98
N ILE A 63 0.24 3.65 10.99
CA ILE A 63 -0.82 2.67 11.19
C ILE A 63 -0.23 1.29 10.90
N LYS A 64 -0.26 0.40 11.90
CA LYS A 64 0.28 -0.97 11.75
C LYS A 64 -0.76 -1.98 11.29
N ALA A 65 -2.04 -1.67 11.40
CA ALA A 65 -3.10 -2.51 10.86
C ALA A 65 -2.95 -2.72 9.34
N GLN A 66 -2.92 -3.98 8.90
CA GLN A 66 -2.80 -4.33 7.49
C GLN A 66 -3.95 -3.77 6.65
N ARG A 67 -3.63 -3.35 5.43
CA ARG A 67 -4.58 -2.83 4.43
C ARG A 67 -4.38 -3.54 3.11
N SER A 68 -5.48 -3.72 2.39
CA SER A 68 -5.48 -4.31 1.05
C SER A 68 -5.83 -3.23 0.02
N ALA A 69 -5.17 -3.26 -1.14
CA ALA A 69 -5.56 -2.46 -2.29
C ALA A 69 -7.00 -2.75 -2.76
N ASN A 70 -7.53 -3.95 -2.46
CA ASN A 70 -8.94 -4.29 -2.73
C ASN A 70 -9.93 -3.42 -1.96
N ASP A 71 -9.49 -2.78 -0.87
CA ASP A 71 -10.30 -1.86 -0.06
C ASP A 71 -10.07 -0.38 -0.46
N PHE A 72 -9.35 -0.10 -1.55
CA PHE A 72 -8.96 1.26 -1.93
C PHE A 72 -10.16 2.19 -2.17
N LEU A 73 -11.26 1.71 -2.76
CA LEU A 73 -12.46 2.55 -2.92
C LEU A 73 -13.11 2.91 -1.57
N SER A 74 -13.00 2.04 -0.56
CA SER A 74 -13.42 2.37 0.82
C SER A 74 -12.50 3.42 1.45
N PHE A 75 -11.18 3.34 1.22
CA PHE A 75 -10.25 4.41 1.60
C PHE A 75 -10.62 5.73 0.92
N PHE A 76 -10.72 5.73 -0.41
CA PHE A 76 -10.89 6.93 -1.21
C PHE A 76 -12.18 7.66 -0.87
N SER A 77 -13.29 6.93 -0.72
CA SER A 77 -14.57 7.51 -0.30
C SER A 77 -14.51 8.10 1.10
N GLN A 78 -13.93 7.40 2.09
CA GLN A 78 -13.75 7.93 3.45
C GLN A 78 -12.87 9.18 3.46
N TRP A 79 -11.78 9.17 2.70
CA TRP A 79 -10.79 10.25 2.67
C TRP A 79 -11.34 11.51 2.00
N THR A 80 -12.12 11.36 0.94
CA THR A 80 -12.72 12.48 0.18
C THR A 80 -14.10 12.91 0.69
N GLY A 81 -14.71 12.14 1.58
CA GLY A 81 -16.08 12.37 2.08
C GLY A 81 -17.18 11.96 1.11
N ILE A 82 -16.85 11.28 -0.01
CA ILE A 82 -17.81 10.77 -0.98
C ILE A 82 -18.65 9.66 -0.33
N LYS A 83 -19.97 9.69 -0.59
CA LYS A 83 -20.91 8.63 -0.21
C LYS A 83 -21.56 8.05 -1.46
N ALA A 84 -21.56 6.74 -1.58
CA ALA A 84 -22.22 5.99 -2.64
C ALA A 84 -22.83 4.72 -2.05
N ALA A 85 -24.00 4.30 -2.52
CA ALA A 85 -24.68 3.11 -1.98
C ALA A 85 -23.89 1.82 -2.25
N GLU A 86 -23.10 1.82 -3.32
CA GLU A 86 -22.27 0.72 -3.80
C GLU A 86 -20.97 0.58 -2.99
N ILE A 87 -20.57 1.61 -2.24
CA ILE A 87 -19.34 1.62 -1.45
C ILE A 87 -19.72 1.59 0.02
N VAL A 88 -19.76 0.39 0.60
CA VAL A 88 -20.05 0.18 2.03
C VAL A 88 -18.77 -0.25 2.75
N PRO A 89 -18.10 0.66 3.49
CA PRO A 89 -16.89 0.31 4.20
C PRO A 89 -17.14 -0.70 5.31
N ARG A 90 -16.31 -1.75 5.36
CA ARG A 90 -16.37 -2.77 6.43
C ARG A 90 -15.64 -2.33 7.70
N TYR A 91 -14.71 -1.39 7.56
CA TYR A 91 -13.90 -0.82 8.64
C TYR A 91 -13.45 0.59 8.27
N ARG A 92 -12.98 1.36 9.25
CA ARG A 92 -12.36 2.66 9.01
C ARG A 92 -10.95 2.46 8.48
N PHE A 93 -10.69 2.86 7.23
CA PHE A 93 -9.44 2.52 6.54
C PHE A 93 -8.23 3.21 7.19
N ILE A 94 -8.28 4.53 7.38
CA ILE A 94 -7.24 5.29 8.08
C ILE A 94 -7.48 5.19 9.60
N SER A 95 -7.17 4.03 10.18
CA SER A 95 -7.28 3.76 11.62
C SER A 95 -6.50 2.49 12.01
N GLU A 96 -6.39 2.18 13.31
CA GLU A 96 -5.87 0.90 13.81
C GLU A 96 -6.95 -0.22 13.87
N GLN A 97 -8.15 0.01 13.33
CA GLN A 97 -9.17 -1.02 13.25
C GLN A 97 -8.64 -2.19 12.40
N LYS A 98 -8.69 -3.40 12.96
CA LYS A 98 -8.28 -4.62 12.25
C LYS A 98 -9.18 -4.84 11.04
N ALA A 99 -8.54 -5.09 9.89
CA ALA A 99 -9.23 -5.61 8.72
C ALA A 99 -9.45 -7.12 8.85
N GLY A 100 -10.27 -7.69 7.96
CA GLY A 100 -10.38 -9.14 7.81
C GLY A 100 -9.16 -9.75 7.09
N PRO A 101 -9.21 -11.05 6.75
CA PRO A 101 -8.16 -11.70 5.97
C PRO A 101 -7.88 -10.99 4.65
N VAL A 102 -6.60 -10.88 4.30
CA VAL A 102 -6.14 -10.21 3.08
C VAL A 102 -5.89 -11.26 2.00
N TYR A 103 -6.42 -11.01 0.81
CA TYR A 103 -6.21 -11.86 -0.35
C TYR A 103 -5.59 -11.06 -1.49
N ILE A 104 -4.78 -11.73 -2.30
CA ILE A 104 -4.20 -11.21 -3.53
C ILE A 104 -4.71 -12.00 -4.74
N THR A 105 -4.49 -11.44 -5.91
CA THR A 105 -4.69 -12.14 -7.18
C THR A 105 -3.31 -12.44 -7.74
N ASN A 106 -2.97 -13.73 -7.90
CA ASN A 106 -1.70 -14.13 -8.50
C ASN A 106 -1.72 -13.97 -10.02
N PHE A 107 -0.61 -14.24 -10.70
CA PHE A 107 -0.50 -14.12 -12.17
C PHE A 107 -1.35 -15.15 -12.92
N GLN A 108 -1.82 -16.20 -12.25
CA GLN A 108 -2.82 -17.15 -12.79
C GLN A 108 -4.27 -16.71 -12.52
N LEU A 109 -4.47 -15.47 -12.04
CA LEU A 109 -5.77 -14.88 -11.71
C LEU A 109 -6.51 -15.59 -10.57
N GLN A 110 -5.77 -16.30 -9.72
CA GLN A 110 -6.33 -17.03 -8.58
C GLN A 110 -6.30 -16.15 -7.34
N LYS A 111 -7.35 -16.27 -6.54
CA LYS A 111 -7.42 -15.67 -5.21
C LYS A 111 -6.56 -16.49 -4.25
N VAL A 112 -5.49 -15.88 -3.74
CA VAL A 112 -4.56 -16.50 -2.79
C VAL A 112 -4.61 -15.73 -1.48
N ASP A 113 -4.60 -16.46 -0.36
CA ASP A 113 -4.46 -15.83 0.96
C ASP A 113 -3.03 -15.30 1.11
N TYR A 114 -2.93 -13.99 1.32
CA TYR A 114 -1.66 -13.29 1.46
C TYR A 114 -0.77 -13.90 2.55
N ALA A 115 -1.37 -14.36 3.65
CA ALA A 115 -0.63 -14.92 4.77
C ALA A 115 0.08 -16.25 4.45
N HIS A 116 -0.32 -16.92 3.37
CA HIS A 116 0.29 -18.18 2.92
C HIS A 116 1.43 -17.97 1.90
N LEU A 117 1.68 -16.74 1.46
CA LEU A 117 2.84 -16.43 0.63
C LEU A 117 4.13 -16.54 1.44
N GLY A 118 5.19 -17.01 0.77
CA GLY A 118 6.53 -17.01 1.35
C GLY A 118 7.06 -15.59 1.58
N THR A 119 8.20 -15.49 2.25
CA THR A 119 8.90 -14.22 2.47
C THR A 119 10.20 -14.19 1.68
N ASP A 120 10.51 -13.02 1.13
CA ASP A 120 11.72 -12.70 0.39
C ASP A 120 12.31 -11.39 0.93
N GLU A 121 12.51 -11.34 2.24
CA GLU A 121 12.94 -10.12 2.94
C GLU A 121 14.32 -9.64 2.49
N PHE A 122 14.48 -8.32 2.44
CA PHE A 122 15.78 -7.69 2.27
C PHE A 122 16.54 -7.75 3.60
N THR A 123 17.37 -8.77 3.79
CA THR A 123 18.22 -8.90 4.96
C THR A 123 19.57 -8.25 4.66
N VAL A 124 19.89 -7.16 5.36
CA VAL A 124 21.25 -6.63 5.44
C VAL A 124 21.94 -7.37 6.57
N ASN A 125 22.95 -8.18 6.23
CA ASN A 125 23.86 -8.75 7.22
C ASN A 125 24.78 -7.68 7.79
#